data_AF-A0A9Q9A297-F1
#
_entry.id   AF-A0A9Q9A297-F1
#
_cell.length_a   1.000
_cell.length_b   1.000
_cell.length_c   1.000
_cell.angle_alpha   90.00
_cell.angle_beta   90.00
_cell.angle_gamma   90.00
#
_symmetry.space_group_name_H-M   'P 1'
#
loop_
_entity.id
_entity.type
_entity.pdbx_description
1 polymer ?
#
loop_
_entity_poly.entity_id
_entity_poly.type
_entity_poly.pdbx_seq_one_letter_code
_entity_poly.pdbx_strand_id
1 'polypeptide(L)'
;MAALSERVSARTPERRLALTNPNTGERYDACFFADGRYRADGLAELNHAMRDWRTGATRVMDPRLLDLLVHVRDRLDVAPHKPLKLISAYRSPKTNGMMHARSHGVASKSQHMLGKATDIAIPGVPLGRLRDAALSLRGGGVGYYPHDGFVHVDTGAVRHWS
;
A
#
# COMPACT_ATOMS: atom_id res chain seq x y z
N MET A 1 17.58 45.45 -22.12
CA MET A 1 16.60 44.88 -21.17
C MET A 1 16.45 43.40 -21.50
N ALA A 2 17.23 42.53 -20.86
CA ALA A 2 17.16 41.08 -21.09
C ALA A 2 16.06 40.49 -20.22
N ALA A 3 15.09 39.80 -20.83
CA ALA A 3 14.06 39.06 -20.12
C ALA A 3 14.68 37.80 -19.48
N LEU A 4 14.64 37.73 -18.15
CA LEU A 4 14.97 36.53 -17.40
C LEU A 4 13.83 35.52 -17.60
N SER A 5 14.09 34.45 -18.35
CA SER A 5 13.23 33.28 -18.42
C SER A 5 13.36 32.51 -17.11
N GLU A 6 12.37 32.64 -16.23
CA GLU A 6 12.22 31.73 -15.09
C GLU A 6 11.91 30.34 -15.64
N ARG A 7 12.90 29.45 -15.60
CA ARG A 7 12.63 28.02 -15.69
C ARG A 7 11.84 27.64 -14.44
N VAL A 8 10.54 27.44 -14.60
CA VAL A 8 9.76 26.66 -13.63
C VAL A 8 10.39 25.26 -13.60
N SER A 9 11.26 25.03 -12.62
CA SER A 9 11.71 23.68 -12.30
C SER A 9 10.46 22.93 -11.85
N ALA A 10 9.99 21.98 -12.67
CA ALA A 10 8.88 21.12 -12.29
C ALA A 10 9.24 20.44 -10.96
N ARG A 11 8.62 20.89 -9.86
CA ARG A 11 8.83 20.27 -8.55
C ARG A 11 8.38 18.81 -8.68
N THR A 12 9.23 17.87 -8.25
CA THR A 12 8.84 16.47 -8.21
C THR A 12 7.57 16.33 -7.36
N PRO A 13 6.49 15.72 -7.87
CA PRO A 13 5.25 15.60 -7.13
C PRO A 13 5.46 14.90 -5.79
N GLU A 14 4.79 15.40 -4.76
CA GLU A 14 4.75 14.73 -3.47
C GLU A 14 4.06 13.38 -3.59
N ARG A 15 4.54 12.38 -2.85
CA ARG A 15 3.85 11.09 -2.71
C ARG A 15 3.35 10.95 -1.28
N ARG A 16 2.06 10.64 -1.19
CA ARG A 16 1.26 10.58 0.02
C ARG A 16 0.36 9.36 0.00
N LEU A 17 0.07 8.79 1.17
CA LEU A 17 -0.95 7.76 1.33
C LEU A 17 -1.88 8.13 2.48
N ALA A 18 -3.16 8.28 2.16
CA ALA A 18 -4.24 8.28 3.13
C ALA A 18 -4.73 6.85 3.35
N LEU A 19 -4.82 6.40 4.60
CA LEU A 19 -5.17 5.03 4.98
C LEU A 19 -6.24 5.05 6.07
N THR A 20 -7.16 4.08 6.00
CA THR A 20 -8.09 3.75 7.09
C THR A 20 -7.97 2.26 7.40
N ASN A 21 -7.86 1.90 8.68
CA ASN A 21 -7.87 0.50 9.09
C ASN A 21 -9.28 0.13 9.58
N PRO A 22 -10.05 -0.70 8.84
CA PRO A 22 -11.42 -1.04 9.24
C PRO A 22 -11.48 -1.88 10.52
N ASN A 23 -10.38 -2.50 10.95
CA ASN A 23 -10.33 -3.32 12.17
C ASN A 23 -10.12 -2.47 13.44
N THR A 24 -9.50 -1.29 13.32
CA THR A 24 -9.18 -0.43 14.47
C THR A 24 -9.86 0.93 14.43
N GLY A 25 -10.42 1.34 13.29
CA GLY A 25 -10.98 2.67 13.08
C GLY A 25 -9.93 3.77 12.86
N GLU A 26 -8.64 3.46 13.02
CA GLU A 26 -7.54 4.40 12.86
C GLU A 26 -7.45 4.95 11.44
N ARG A 27 -7.00 6.21 11.33
CA ARG A 27 -6.83 6.94 10.08
C ARG A 27 -5.46 7.61 10.05
N TYR A 28 -4.84 7.58 8.89
CA TYR A 28 -3.53 8.16 8.64
C TYR A 28 -3.56 8.92 7.33
N ASP A 29 -2.76 9.98 7.24
CA ASP A 29 -2.51 10.68 5.99
C ASP A 29 -1.06 11.18 6.01
N ALA A 30 -0.16 10.40 5.41
CA ALA A 30 1.27 10.63 5.49
C ALA A 30 1.88 11.03 4.13
N CYS A 31 2.59 12.15 4.08
CA CYS A 31 3.48 12.49 2.96
C CYS A 31 4.85 11.87 3.22
N PHE A 32 5.20 10.86 2.43
CA PHE A 32 6.41 10.06 2.63
C PHE A 32 7.51 10.35 1.60
N PHE A 33 7.21 11.18 0.59
CA PHE A 33 8.19 11.64 -0.39
C PHE A 33 7.87 13.07 -0.82
N ALA A 34 8.85 13.95 -0.74
CA ALA A 34 8.77 15.35 -1.17
C ALA A 34 10.16 15.85 -1.58
N ASP A 35 10.22 16.85 -2.44
CA ASP A 35 11.47 17.49 -2.89
C ASP A 35 12.52 16.47 -3.38
N GLY A 36 12.06 15.44 -4.10
CA GLY A 36 12.92 14.40 -4.68
C GLY A 36 13.47 13.35 -3.71
N ARG A 37 13.03 13.35 -2.44
CA ARG A 37 13.55 12.43 -1.41
C ARG A 37 12.44 11.83 -0.53
N TYR A 38 12.71 10.64 0.00
CA TYR A 38 11.84 10.07 1.03
C TYR A 38 11.96 10.86 2.33
N ARG A 39 10.84 11.03 3.01
CA ARG A 39 10.76 11.70 4.30
C ARG A 39 10.68 10.68 5.43
N ALA A 40 11.59 10.78 6.39
CA ALA A 40 11.69 9.82 7.49
C ALA A 40 10.45 9.81 8.39
N ASP A 41 9.84 10.98 8.63
CA ASP A 41 8.61 11.13 9.41
C ASP A 41 7.42 10.44 8.74
N GLY A 42 7.19 10.68 7.45
CA GLY A 42 6.12 10.03 6.69
C GLY A 42 6.32 8.52 6.55
N LEU A 43 7.56 8.05 6.37
CA LEU A 43 7.87 6.62 6.38
C LEU A 43 7.60 5.99 7.75
N ALA A 44 7.95 6.67 8.84
CA ALA A 44 7.69 6.18 10.20
C ALA A 44 6.18 6.11 10.49
N GLU A 45 5.41 7.13 10.09
CA GLU A 45 3.96 7.12 10.21
C GLU A 45 3.34 5.94 9.43
N LEU A 46 3.79 5.70 8.20
CA LEU A 46 3.30 4.57 7.40
C LEU A 46 3.72 3.21 7.97
N ASN A 47 4.92 3.07 8.53
CA ASN A 47 5.33 1.84 9.23
C ASN A 47 4.42 1.53 10.42
N HIS A 48 3.96 2.57 11.16
CA HIS A 48 3.00 2.40 12.24
C HIS A 48 1.58 2.11 11.71
N ALA A 49 1.13 2.84 10.69
CA ALA A 49 -0.18 2.63 10.07
C ALA A 49 -0.32 1.20 9.50
N MET A 50 0.77 0.66 8.96
CA MET A 50 0.85 -0.65 8.32
C MET A 50 1.30 -1.78 9.26
N ARG A 51 1.36 -1.52 10.57
CA ARG A 51 1.73 -2.53 11.57
C ARG A 51 0.73 -3.69 11.62
N ASP A 52 1.14 -4.79 12.23
CA ASP A 52 0.22 -5.88 12.53
C ASP A 52 -0.74 -5.42 13.65
N TRP A 53 -1.94 -4.99 13.28
CA TRP A 53 -2.92 -4.44 14.21
C TRP A 53 -3.34 -5.42 15.31
N ARG A 54 -3.16 -6.74 15.11
CA ARG A 54 -3.51 -7.75 16.13
C ARG A 54 -2.48 -7.84 17.25
N THR A 55 -1.23 -7.50 16.96
CA THR A 55 -0.11 -7.64 17.91
C THR A 55 0.58 -6.33 18.25
N GLY A 56 0.31 -5.26 17.49
CA GLY A 56 1.01 -3.98 17.56
C GLY A 56 2.41 -4.01 16.96
N ALA A 57 2.90 -5.18 16.52
CA ALA A 57 4.25 -5.31 15.99
C ALA A 57 4.43 -4.50 14.70
N THR A 58 5.45 -3.65 14.67
CA THR A 58 5.79 -2.81 13.54
C THR A 58 6.92 -3.44 12.71
N ARG A 59 7.03 -3.00 11.44
CA ARG A 59 8.15 -3.35 10.57
C ARG A 59 8.40 -2.19 9.60
N VAL A 60 9.65 -2.04 9.16
CA VAL A 60 9.97 -1.15 8.03
C VAL A 60 9.33 -1.71 6.76
N MET A 61 8.41 -0.94 6.18
CA MET A 61 7.73 -1.27 4.93
C MET A 61 8.65 -0.97 3.74
N ASP A 62 8.57 -1.79 2.69
CA ASP A 62 9.30 -1.55 1.44
C ASP A 62 8.81 -0.25 0.79
N PRO A 63 9.67 0.78 0.58
CA PRO A 63 9.24 2.01 -0.06
C PRO A 63 8.64 1.80 -1.46
N ARG A 64 9.05 0.73 -2.16
CA ARG A 64 8.47 0.37 -3.47
C ARG A 64 7.02 -0.09 -3.36
N LEU A 65 6.61 -0.65 -2.21
CA LEU A 65 5.22 -1.00 -1.95
C LEU A 65 4.39 0.28 -1.77
N LEU A 66 4.92 1.26 -1.03
CA LEU A 66 4.27 2.56 -0.86
C LEU A 66 4.09 3.28 -2.19
N ASP A 67 5.12 3.24 -3.03
CA ASP A 67 5.08 3.79 -4.39
C ASP A 67 4.09 3.03 -5.29
N LEU A 68 4.04 1.70 -5.20
CA LEU A 68 3.06 0.89 -5.93
C LEU A 68 1.62 1.28 -5.56
N LEU A 69 1.34 1.49 -4.27
CA LEU A 69 0.01 1.92 -3.81
C LEU A 69 -0.38 3.30 -4.34
N VAL A 70 0.58 4.22 -4.42
CA VAL A 70 0.39 5.53 -5.05
C VAL A 70 0.06 5.37 -6.53
N HIS A 71 0.84 4.57 -7.27
CA HIS A 71 0.57 4.33 -8.69
C HIS A 71 -0.78 3.63 -8.94
N VAL A 72 -1.17 2.67 -8.10
CA VAL A 72 -2.49 2.02 -8.18
C VAL A 72 -3.61 3.06 -8.00
N ARG A 73 -3.50 3.89 -6.96
CA ARG A 73 -4.46 4.97 -6.69
C ARG A 73 -4.54 5.94 -7.87
N ASP A 74 -3.41 6.40 -8.38
CA ASP A 74 -3.35 7.39 -9.45
C ASP A 74 -3.90 6.82 -10.76
N ARG A 75 -3.63 5.54 -11.05
CA ARG A 75 -4.19 4.82 -12.22
C ARG A 75 -5.72 4.72 -12.19
N LEU A 76 -6.32 4.87 -11.02
CA LEU A 76 -7.76 4.84 -10.77
C LEU A 76 -8.37 6.24 -10.61
N ASP A 77 -7.59 7.30 -10.84
CA ASP A 77 -7.99 8.71 -10.68
C ASP A 77 -8.52 9.01 -9.26
N VAL A 78 -7.97 8.33 -8.25
CA VAL A 78 -8.34 8.52 -6.85
C VAL A 78 -7.49 9.64 -6.25
N ALA A 79 -8.15 10.66 -5.69
CA ALA A 79 -7.47 11.82 -5.11
C ALA A 79 -6.48 11.42 -4.00
N PRO A 80 -5.32 12.11 -3.86
CA PRO A 80 -4.27 11.72 -2.92
C PRO A 80 -4.69 11.57 -1.45
N HIS A 81 -5.63 12.40 -0.99
CA HIS A 81 -6.16 12.41 0.38
C HIS A 81 -7.35 11.47 0.58
N LYS A 82 -7.83 10.79 -0.47
CA LYS A 82 -8.92 9.83 -0.34
C LYS A 82 -8.33 8.52 0.22
N PRO A 83 -8.81 8.05 1.39
CA PRO A 83 -8.16 6.95 2.06
C PRO A 83 -8.41 5.61 1.37
N LEU A 84 -7.36 4.81 1.25
CA LEU A 84 -7.48 3.38 0.98
C LEU A 84 -7.89 2.67 2.28
N LYS A 85 -8.77 1.67 2.18
CA LYS A 85 -8.99 0.73 3.29
C LYS A 85 -7.81 -0.22 3.33
N LEU A 86 -7.08 -0.22 4.44
CA LEU A 86 -5.97 -1.10 4.72
C LEU A 86 -6.44 -2.26 5.60
N ILE A 87 -6.76 -3.39 4.99
CA ILE A 87 -7.27 -4.57 5.69
C ILE A 87 -6.11 -5.26 6.45
N SER A 88 -4.95 -5.39 5.79
CA SER A 88 -3.73 -5.95 6.36
C SER A 88 -2.50 -5.43 5.63
N ALA A 89 -1.38 -5.30 6.32
CA ALA A 89 -0.07 -5.02 5.74
C ALA A 89 0.99 -5.90 6.38
N TYR A 90 1.83 -5.39 7.28
CA TYR A 90 2.74 -6.28 8.00
C TYR A 90 1.95 -7.30 8.84
N ARG A 91 2.39 -8.56 8.79
CA ARG A 91 1.90 -9.64 9.66
C ARG A 91 3.06 -10.17 10.47
N SER A 92 2.93 -10.15 11.80
CA SER A 92 3.89 -10.80 12.68
C SER A 92 3.94 -12.31 12.44
N PRO A 93 5.03 -13.01 12.80
CA PRO A 93 5.06 -14.48 12.76
C PRO A 93 3.89 -15.13 13.51
N LYS A 94 3.47 -14.53 14.64
CA LYS A 94 2.31 -14.98 15.43
C LYS A 94 1.01 -14.91 14.63
N THR A 95 0.74 -13.77 13.99
CA THR A 95 -0.46 -13.60 13.16
C THR A 95 -0.41 -14.49 11.92
N ASN A 96 0.74 -14.57 11.23
CA ASN A 96 0.85 -15.43 10.05
C ASN A 96 0.63 -16.90 10.39
N GLY A 97 1.21 -17.39 11.50
CA GLY A 97 1.00 -18.75 11.98
C GLY A 97 -0.46 -19.03 12.35
N MET A 98 -1.12 -18.11 13.05
CA MET A 98 -2.54 -18.21 13.39
C MET A 98 -3.43 -18.29 12.15
N MET A 99 -3.17 -17.46 11.13
CA MET A 99 -3.95 -17.47 9.89
C MET A 99 -3.66 -18.71 9.04
N HIS A 100 -2.40 -19.17 9.02
CA HIS A 100 -2.02 -20.40 8.32
C HIS A 100 -2.66 -21.66 8.92
N ALA A 101 -2.79 -21.72 10.24
CA ALA A 101 -3.48 -22.82 10.91
C ALA A 101 -4.99 -22.86 10.61
N ARG A 102 -5.59 -21.72 10.24
CA ARG A 102 -7.03 -21.58 9.96
C ARG A 102 -7.38 -21.65 8.47
N SER A 103 -6.39 -21.56 7.58
CA SER A 103 -6.60 -21.51 6.14
C SER A 103 -5.41 -22.06 5.37
N HIS A 104 -5.71 -22.87 4.35
CA HIS A 104 -4.73 -23.38 3.39
C HIS A 104 -4.20 -22.29 2.44
N GLY A 105 -4.82 -21.11 2.40
CA GLY A 105 -4.47 -20.01 1.47
C GLY A 105 -3.34 -19.08 1.93
N VAL A 106 -2.76 -19.30 3.12
CA VAL A 106 -1.72 -18.42 3.67
C VAL A 106 -0.35 -19.07 3.49
N ALA A 107 0.54 -18.42 2.73
CA ALA A 107 1.89 -18.91 2.55
C ALA A 107 2.72 -18.80 3.85
N SER A 108 3.54 -19.82 4.12
CA SER A 108 4.51 -19.82 5.23
C SER A 108 5.60 -18.75 5.07
N LYS A 109 5.92 -18.34 3.83
CA LYS A 109 6.84 -17.23 3.49
C LYS A 109 6.10 -16.05 2.86
N SER A 110 5.06 -15.56 3.53
CA SER A 110 4.23 -14.47 3.02
C SER A 110 5.01 -13.16 2.85
N GLN A 111 4.76 -12.43 1.75
CA GLN A 111 5.31 -11.09 1.54
C GLN A 111 4.85 -10.09 2.62
N HIS A 112 3.72 -10.34 3.28
CA HIS A 112 3.27 -9.57 4.44
C HIS A 112 4.29 -9.61 5.59
N MET A 113 4.91 -10.76 5.85
CA MET A 113 5.91 -10.88 6.92
C MET A 113 7.19 -10.10 6.62
N LEU A 114 7.43 -9.78 5.35
CA LEU A 114 8.60 -9.03 4.89
C LEU A 114 8.36 -7.52 4.82
N GLY A 115 7.15 -7.04 5.12
CA GLY A 115 6.78 -5.63 4.90
C GLY A 115 6.64 -5.27 3.42
N LYS A 116 6.30 -6.26 2.59
CA LYS A 116 6.28 -6.15 1.12
C LYS A 116 4.89 -6.37 0.51
N ALA A 117 3.84 -6.46 1.32
CA ALA A 117 2.48 -6.69 0.83
C ALA A 117 1.43 -5.95 1.64
N THR A 118 0.31 -5.68 0.98
CA THR A 118 -0.92 -5.14 1.57
C THR A 118 -2.14 -5.80 0.98
N ASP A 119 -3.17 -5.94 1.81
CA ASP A 119 -4.53 -6.26 1.42
C ASP A 119 -5.35 -4.97 1.51
N ILE A 120 -5.86 -4.50 0.37
CA ILE A 120 -6.50 -3.18 0.26
C ILE A 120 -7.85 -3.21 -0.45
N ALA A 121 -8.67 -2.22 -0.15
CA ALA A 121 -9.84 -1.83 -0.94
C ALA A 121 -9.92 -0.30 -1.04
N ILE A 122 -10.62 0.24 -2.03
CA ILE A 122 -10.78 1.69 -2.17
C ILE A 122 -12.28 2.04 -2.17
N PRO A 123 -12.75 2.92 -1.24
CA PRO A 123 -14.16 3.32 -1.21
C PRO A 123 -14.64 3.92 -2.53
N GLY A 124 -15.70 3.32 -3.09
CA GLY A 124 -16.28 3.73 -4.37
C GLY A 124 -15.57 3.18 -5.62
N VAL A 125 -14.55 2.34 -5.46
CA VAL A 125 -13.91 1.63 -6.58
C VAL A 125 -14.28 0.15 -6.52
N PRO A 126 -14.89 -0.43 -7.57
CA PRO A 126 -15.13 -1.86 -7.65
C PRO A 126 -13.82 -2.66 -7.56
N LEU A 127 -13.80 -3.76 -6.80
CA LEU A 127 -12.58 -4.56 -6.59
C LEU A 127 -11.96 -5.06 -7.90
N GLY A 128 -12.78 -5.39 -8.90
CA GLY A 128 -12.29 -5.77 -10.23
C GLY A 128 -11.47 -4.65 -10.89
N ARG A 129 -11.92 -3.39 -10.80
CA ARG A 129 -11.14 -2.24 -11.31
C ARG A 129 -9.84 -2.05 -10.54
N LEU A 130 -9.87 -2.22 -9.21
CA LEU A 130 -8.67 -2.15 -8.38
C LEU A 130 -7.65 -3.23 -8.77
N ARG A 131 -8.10 -4.47 -8.95
CA ARG A 131 -7.28 -5.58 -9.44
C ARG A 131 -6.66 -5.25 -10.80
N ASP A 132 -7.46 -4.80 -11.76
CA ASP A 132 -6.99 -4.55 -13.12
C ASP A 132 -5.95 -3.40 -13.16
N ALA A 133 -6.16 -2.36 -12.36
CA ALA A 133 -5.17 -1.30 -12.18
C ALA A 133 -3.85 -1.84 -11.61
N ALA A 134 -3.91 -2.65 -10.55
CA ALA A 134 -2.71 -3.26 -9.96
C ALA A 134 -1.97 -4.20 -10.95
N LEU A 135 -2.70 -5.03 -11.70
CA LEU A 135 -2.13 -5.90 -12.73
C LEU A 135 -1.43 -5.11 -13.82
N SER A 136 -2.02 -3.98 -14.26
CA SER A 136 -1.46 -3.15 -15.33
C SER A 136 -0.09 -2.56 -15.01
N LEU A 137 0.22 -2.38 -13.72
CA LEU A 137 1.48 -1.80 -13.26
C LEU A 137 2.63 -2.81 -13.20
N ARG A 138 2.33 -4.12 -13.19
CA ARG A 138 3.33 -5.20 -13.09
C ARG A 138 4.34 -5.00 -11.95
N GLY A 139 3.91 -4.40 -10.83
CA GLY A 139 4.77 -4.06 -9.69
C GLY A 139 5.14 -5.24 -8.77
N GLY A 140 4.45 -6.37 -8.92
CA GLY A 140 4.67 -7.60 -8.18
C GLY A 140 3.43 -8.50 -8.19
N GLY A 141 3.19 -9.24 -7.11
CA GLY A 141 2.05 -10.16 -7.01
C GLY A 141 0.71 -9.46 -6.81
N VAL A 142 -0.35 -9.96 -7.46
CA VAL A 142 -1.73 -9.48 -7.29
C VAL A 142 -2.68 -10.64 -7.00
N GLY A 143 -3.31 -10.64 -5.82
CA GLY A 143 -4.34 -11.61 -5.45
C GLY A 143 -5.73 -10.98 -5.43
N TYR A 144 -6.73 -11.65 -6.00
CA TYR A 144 -8.10 -11.14 -6.08
C TYR A 144 -9.04 -11.88 -5.13
N TYR A 145 -9.49 -11.21 -4.06
CA TYR A 145 -10.33 -11.80 -3.02
C TYR A 145 -11.69 -11.09 -2.92
N PRO A 146 -12.58 -11.26 -3.91
CA PRO A 146 -13.85 -10.54 -3.94
C PRO A 146 -14.79 -10.95 -2.80
N HIS A 147 -14.75 -12.21 -2.36
CA HIS A 147 -15.55 -12.71 -1.24
C HIS A 147 -15.09 -12.13 0.11
N ASP A 148 -13.78 -11.92 0.27
CA ASP A 148 -13.21 -11.31 1.48
C ASP A 148 -13.17 -9.77 1.41
N GLY A 149 -13.49 -9.20 0.25
CA GLY A 149 -13.65 -7.77 0.05
C GLY A 149 -12.36 -6.98 -0.20
N PHE A 150 -11.28 -7.61 -0.66
CA PHE A 150 -9.99 -6.94 -0.89
C PHE A 150 -9.22 -7.42 -2.13
N VAL A 151 -8.22 -6.62 -2.51
CA VAL A 151 -7.16 -6.99 -3.46
C VAL A 151 -5.83 -7.01 -2.71
N HIS A 152 -5.11 -8.11 -2.86
CA HIS A 152 -3.74 -8.25 -2.39
C HIS A 152 -2.79 -7.65 -3.42
N VAL A 153 -1.81 -6.87 -2.97
CA VAL A 153 -0.68 -6.40 -3.79
C VAL A 153 0.63 -6.57 -3.03
N ASP A 154 1.68 -7.02 -3.73
CA ASP A 154 3.03 -7.16 -3.18
C ASP A 154 4.13 -6.68 -4.14
N THR A 155 5.37 -6.54 -3.63
CA THR A 155 6.58 -6.19 -4.41
C THR A 155 7.53 -7.38 -4.63
N GLY A 156 6.98 -8.59 -4.63
CA GLY A 156 7.67 -9.84 -5.00
C GLY A 156 7.68 -10.06 -6.52
N ALA A 157 7.74 -11.33 -6.93
CA ALA A 157 7.67 -11.69 -8.35
C ALA A 157 6.29 -11.38 -8.93
N VAL A 158 6.27 -10.88 -10.18
CA VAL A 158 5.02 -10.62 -10.93
C VAL A 158 4.27 -11.91 -11.15
N ARG A 159 3.08 -12.00 -10.55
CA ARG A 159 2.18 -13.17 -10.62
C ARG A 159 0.78 -12.73 -10.23
N HIS A 160 -0.22 -13.53 -10.54
CA HIS A 160 -1.59 -13.26 -10.10
C HIS A 160 -2.32 -14.54 -9.70
N TRP A 161 -3.32 -14.39 -8.84
CA TRP A 161 -4.18 -15.48 -8.37
C TRP A 161 -5.55 -14.92 -7.93
N SER A 162 -6.51 -15.82 -7.74
CA SER A 162 -7.89 -15.53 -7.29
C SER A 162 -8.38 -16.63 -6.38
#